data_AF-S0EHW6-F1
#
_entry.id   AF-S0EHW6-F1
#
_cell.length_a   1.000
_cell.length_b   1.000
_cell.length_c   1.000
_cell.angle_alpha   90.00
_cell.angle_beta   90.00
_cell.angle_gamma   90.00
#
_symmetry.space_group_name_H-M   'P 1'
#
loop_
_entity.id
_entity.type
_entity.pdbx_description
1 polymer ?
#
loop_
_entity_poly.entity_id
_entity_poly.type
_entity_poly.pdbx_seq_one_letter_code
_entity_poly.pdbx_strand_id
1 'polypeptide(L)'
;MSLPEVGDCGLVNDACSSEEELFLPKLSNGIQARKKHGSIYCLLYLCILFIISLLCLSTYLALSLKESYHSNVVFKDHVYSPVEELVHYKNLVFTTGFGSERTPYQGPPTPERDALWDDLYLNFGISRIPRDSAAKLMNKTLPIPGEPGQYVIELNVFHQLHCLNMIRKRLYIEDGKYDPNHKLTGIEHLEHCYDALRQSLMCSADITPLPWVRSDKAQEAKEVARVMHTCRDFDILRNWAREHAVHHFDKKTHVQDDLSNH
;
A
#
# COMPACT_ATOMS: atom_id res chain seq x y z
N MET A 1 -21.06 62.49 68.75
CA MET A 1 -19.96 62.94 67.87
C MET A 1 -18.87 63.46 68.80
N SER A 2 -18.05 62.54 69.27
CA SER A 2 -17.44 62.61 70.61
C SER A 2 -16.51 61.42 70.83
N LEU A 3 -15.48 61.62 71.66
CA LEU A 3 -14.63 60.59 72.29
C LEU A 3 -15.38 59.98 73.51
N PRO A 4 -14.81 59.13 74.41
CA PRO A 4 -13.56 58.36 74.41
C PRO A 4 -13.75 56.86 74.84
N GLU A 5 -12.65 56.16 75.17
CA GLU A 5 -12.35 55.20 76.28
C GLU A 5 -13.38 54.21 76.93
N VAL A 6 -12.86 53.39 77.87
CA VAL A 6 -13.52 52.38 78.76
C VAL A 6 -13.86 51.07 78.00
N GLY A 7 -13.65 49.83 78.47
CA GLY A 7 -13.61 49.17 79.80
C GLY A 7 -14.58 47.96 79.72
N ASP A 8 -14.61 46.93 80.56
CA ASP A 8 -13.87 46.51 81.77
C ASP A 8 -13.97 44.95 81.88
N CYS A 9 -13.50 44.34 82.98
CA CYS A 9 -13.60 42.90 83.26
C CYS A 9 -14.97 42.44 83.86
N GLY A 10 -15.21 41.12 83.87
CA GLY A 10 -16.43 40.45 84.37
C GLY A 10 -16.78 39.26 83.47
N LEU A 11 -16.70 37.97 83.82
CA LEU A 11 -16.91 37.19 85.05
C LEU A 11 -18.37 37.13 85.57
N VAL A 12 -18.89 35.88 85.56
CA VAL A 12 -19.83 35.26 86.52
C VAL A 12 -21.35 35.51 86.34
N ASN A 13 -22.04 34.39 86.02
CA ASN A 13 -23.44 34.03 86.33
C ASN A 13 -24.58 34.83 85.64
N ASP A 14 -25.83 34.34 85.55
CA ASP A 14 -26.53 33.35 86.39
C ASP A 14 -27.66 32.56 85.68
N ALA A 15 -28.06 31.43 86.31
CA ALA A 15 -29.37 30.73 86.25
C ALA A 15 -29.95 30.25 84.88
N CYS A 16 -30.81 29.21 84.79
CA CYS A 16 -31.31 28.25 85.78
C CYS A 16 -31.72 26.89 85.13
N SER A 17 -32.00 25.89 85.97
CA SER A 17 -32.89 24.70 85.79
C SER A 17 -33.41 24.32 84.39
N SER A 18 -33.37 23.06 83.94
CA SER A 18 -33.03 21.77 84.60
C SER A 18 -32.73 20.71 83.49
N GLU A 19 -32.78 19.36 83.56
CA GLU A 19 -33.42 18.32 84.41
C GLU A 19 -32.53 17.05 84.51
N GLU A 20 -33.07 15.95 85.03
CA GLU A 20 -32.44 14.63 85.21
C GLU A 20 -32.53 13.76 83.91
N GLU A 21 -31.91 12.58 83.72
CA GLU A 21 -31.27 11.62 84.63
C GLU A 21 -29.96 10.98 84.06
N LEU A 22 -29.30 10.24 84.95
CA LEU A 22 -28.74 8.88 84.75
C LEU A 22 -27.24 8.69 84.42
N PHE A 23 -26.62 7.80 85.21
CA PHE A 23 -25.22 7.39 85.12
C PHE A 23 -24.95 6.42 83.95
N LEU A 24 -23.82 6.60 83.27
CA LEU A 24 -23.22 5.59 82.39
C LEU A 24 -22.66 4.40 83.19
N PRO A 25 -22.51 3.21 82.55
CA PRO A 25 -21.13 2.78 82.36
C PRO A 25 -20.80 2.07 81.02
N LYS A 26 -19.64 2.49 80.48
CA LYS A 26 -18.67 1.73 79.65
C LYS A 26 -18.98 1.44 78.16
N LEU A 27 -17.95 1.75 77.37
CA LEU A 27 -17.75 1.39 75.96
C LEU A 27 -17.68 -0.14 75.76
N SER A 28 -18.15 -0.64 74.61
CA SER A 28 -17.22 -1.06 73.52
C SER A 28 -17.94 -1.44 72.22
N ASN A 29 -17.17 -1.43 71.12
CA ASN A 29 -17.31 -2.27 69.91
C ASN A 29 -18.63 -2.24 69.11
N GLY A 30 -18.66 -1.43 68.04
CA GLY A 30 -19.69 -1.53 66.97
C GLY A 30 -19.32 -1.00 65.58
N ILE A 31 -18.24 -0.21 65.42
CA ILE A 31 -18.02 0.61 64.21
C ILE A 31 -17.29 -0.13 63.06
N GLN A 32 -16.64 -1.27 63.31
CA GLN A 32 -15.71 -1.88 62.33
C GLN A 32 -16.36 -2.59 61.11
N ALA A 33 -17.67 -2.87 61.12
CA ALA A 33 -18.30 -3.64 60.04
C ALA A 33 -18.43 -2.90 58.69
N ARG A 34 -18.75 -1.59 58.70
CA ARG A 34 -19.16 -0.86 57.48
C ARG A 34 -18.02 -0.53 56.49
N LYS A 35 -16.74 -0.57 56.88
CA LYS A 35 -15.63 -0.13 55.99
C LYS A 35 -15.22 -1.15 54.91
N LYS A 36 -15.48 -2.45 55.07
CA LYS A 36 -15.03 -3.47 54.10
C LYS A 36 -15.76 -3.41 52.75
N HIS A 37 -17.07 -3.19 52.74
CA HIS A 37 -17.85 -3.24 51.49
C HIS A 37 -17.48 -2.12 50.50
N GLY A 38 -17.31 -0.87 50.98
CA GLY A 38 -16.89 0.24 50.12
C GLY A 38 -15.52 0.02 49.47
N SER A 39 -14.60 -0.68 50.15
CA SER A 39 -13.30 -1.05 49.58
C SER A 39 -13.44 -2.04 48.42
N ILE A 40 -14.32 -3.04 48.52
CA ILE A 40 -14.56 -4.02 47.45
C ILE A 40 -15.13 -3.34 46.20
N TYR A 41 -16.14 -2.47 46.34
CA TYR A 41 -16.69 -1.73 45.20
C TYR A 41 -15.67 -0.77 44.57
N CYS A 42 -14.79 -0.16 45.36
CA CYS A 42 -13.69 0.66 44.86
C CYS A 42 -12.67 -0.17 44.06
N LEU A 43 -12.26 -1.35 44.56
CA LEU A 43 -11.39 -2.26 43.81
C LEU A 43 -12.05 -2.74 42.50
N LEU A 44 -13.33 -3.13 42.52
CA LEU A 44 -14.04 -3.54 41.31
C LEU A 44 -14.12 -2.42 40.27
N TYR A 45 -14.39 -1.18 40.71
CA TYR A 45 -14.40 -0.01 39.83
C TYR A 45 -13.03 0.27 39.21
N LEU A 46 -11.95 0.20 40.00
CA LEU A 46 -10.57 0.35 39.50
C LEU A 46 -10.20 -0.76 38.51
N CYS A 47 -10.58 -2.01 38.77
CA CYS A 47 -10.38 -3.12 37.84
C CYS A 47 -11.14 -2.92 36.52
N ILE A 48 -12.39 -2.42 36.57
CA ILE A 48 -13.19 -2.12 35.38
C ILE A 48 -12.54 -0.99 34.55
N LEU A 49 -12.10 0.10 35.19
CA LEU A 49 -11.37 1.18 34.51
C LEU A 49 -10.06 0.68 33.89
N PHE A 50 -9.31 -0.18 34.58
CA PHE A 50 -8.09 -0.78 34.05
C PHE A 50 -8.37 -1.66 32.82
N ILE A 51 -9.37 -2.53 32.88
CA ILE A 51 -9.80 -3.36 31.73
C ILE A 51 -10.23 -2.49 30.55
N ILE A 52 -11.02 -1.44 30.77
CA ILE A 52 -11.41 -0.48 29.73
C ILE A 52 -10.17 0.20 29.13
N SER A 53 -9.21 0.64 29.95
CA SER A 53 -7.99 1.27 29.46
C SER A 53 -7.12 0.33 28.62
N LEU A 54 -7.06 -0.96 28.98
CA LEU A 54 -6.36 -1.99 28.19
C LEU A 54 -7.07 -2.28 26.87
N LEU A 55 -8.42 -2.25 26.84
CA LEU A 55 -9.20 -2.42 25.61
C LEU A 55 -9.07 -1.20 24.67
N CYS A 56 -9.08 0.02 25.23
CA CYS A 56 -8.80 1.24 24.46
C CYS A 56 -7.35 1.26 23.93
N LEU A 57 -6.37 0.82 24.72
CA LEU A 57 -4.98 0.73 24.28
C LEU A 57 -4.76 -0.35 23.22
N SER A 58 -5.37 -1.53 23.36
CA SER A 58 -5.24 -2.61 22.37
C SER A 58 -5.94 -2.28 21.06
N THR A 59 -7.10 -1.62 21.09
CA THR A 59 -7.77 -1.12 19.87
C THR A 59 -7.02 0.03 19.23
N TYR A 60 -6.47 0.97 19.99
CA TYR A 60 -5.58 2.02 19.47
C TYR A 60 -4.34 1.41 18.80
N LEU A 61 -3.63 0.51 19.47
CA LEU A 61 -2.47 -0.17 18.91
C LEU A 61 -2.82 -1.00 17.66
N ALA A 62 -3.96 -1.69 17.63
CA ALA A 62 -4.41 -2.43 16.44
C ALA A 62 -4.71 -1.49 15.26
N LEU A 63 -5.29 -0.31 15.52
CA LEU A 63 -5.53 0.72 14.49
C LEU A 63 -4.21 1.33 13.99
N SER A 64 -3.30 1.73 14.88
CA SER A 64 -2.00 2.31 14.50
C SER A 64 -1.08 1.29 13.83
N LEU A 65 -1.13 0.01 14.21
CA LEU A 65 -0.41 -1.07 13.50
C LEU A 65 -1.02 -1.34 12.12
N LYS A 66 -2.36 -1.29 11.98
CA LYS A 66 -3.01 -1.37 10.67
C LYS A 66 -2.64 -0.18 9.77
N GLU A 67 -2.68 1.03 10.30
CA GLU A 67 -2.30 2.26 9.60
C GLU A 67 -0.82 2.24 9.19
N SER A 68 0.07 1.83 10.10
CA SER A 68 1.50 1.62 9.80
C SER A 68 1.72 0.54 8.74
N TYR A 69 1.04 -0.61 8.84
CA TYR A 69 1.10 -1.68 7.84
C TYR A 69 0.70 -1.19 6.43
N HIS A 70 -0.39 -0.44 6.32
CA HIS A 70 -0.81 0.20 5.05
C HIS A 70 0.11 1.36 4.62
N SER A 71 0.92 1.94 5.51
CA SER A 71 1.78 3.09 5.18
C SER A 71 3.11 2.73 4.51
N ASN A 72 3.55 1.47 4.59
CA ASN A 72 4.90 1.08 4.16
C ASN A 72 5.07 0.93 2.64
N VAL A 73 3.97 0.84 1.88
CA VAL A 73 3.89 0.81 0.40
C VAL A 73 2.42 1.06 0.03
N VAL A 74 2.02 1.85 -0.98
CA VAL A 74 2.73 2.55 -2.10
C VAL A 74 2.19 3.99 -2.22
N PHE A 75 2.97 4.91 -2.83
CA PHE A 75 2.58 6.26 -3.31
C PHE A 75 1.29 6.86 -2.70
N LYS A 76 1.42 7.79 -1.75
CA LYS A 76 0.29 8.33 -0.97
C LYS A 76 -0.86 8.95 -1.80
N ASP A 77 -0.57 9.39 -3.02
CA ASP A 77 -1.48 10.06 -3.94
C ASP A 77 -1.58 9.33 -5.31
N HIS A 78 -1.61 7.98 -5.31
CA HIS A 78 -1.69 7.19 -6.55
C HIS A 78 -3.08 7.23 -7.22
N VAL A 79 -3.10 6.94 -8.53
CA VAL A 79 -4.32 6.73 -9.31
C VAL A 79 -4.95 5.39 -8.90
N TYR A 80 -6.19 5.42 -8.42
CA TYR A 80 -6.90 4.23 -7.94
C TYR A 80 -6.90 3.07 -8.96
N SER A 81 -6.43 1.91 -8.52
CA SER A 81 -6.57 0.63 -9.21
C SER A 81 -7.53 -0.32 -8.49
N PRO A 82 -8.39 -1.08 -9.21
CA PRO A 82 -9.24 -2.09 -8.59
C PRO A 82 -8.50 -3.33 -8.05
N VAL A 83 -7.17 -3.43 -8.29
CA VAL A 83 -6.32 -4.52 -7.78
C VAL A 83 -5.26 -4.07 -6.76
N GLU A 84 -5.34 -2.82 -6.27
CA GLU A 84 -4.36 -2.24 -5.33
C GLU A 84 -4.14 -3.12 -4.07
N GLU A 85 -5.23 -3.62 -3.48
CA GLU A 85 -5.20 -4.50 -2.30
C GLU A 85 -4.58 -5.89 -2.55
N LEU A 86 -4.30 -6.23 -3.82
CA LEU A 86 -3.64 -7.49 -4.22
C LEU A 86 -2.13 -7.32 -4.48
N VAL A 87 -1.61 -6.09 -4.45
CA VAL A 87 -0.19 -5.79 -4.68
C VAL A 87 0.66 -6.38 -3.56
N HIS A 88 1.58 -7.27 -3.94
CA HIS A 88 2.53 -7.90 -3.03
C HIS A 88 3.89 -8.05 -3.71
N TYR A 89 4.95 -7.85 -2.93
CA TYR A 89 6.32 -7.85 -3.46
C TYR A 89 6.95 -9.23 -3.36
N LYS A 90 7.66 -9.63 -4.42
CA LYS A 90 8.51 -10.81 -4.47
C LYS A 90 9.82 -10.46 -5.15
N ASN A 91 10.93 -10.96 -4.61
CA ASN A 91 12.24 -10.81 -5.24
C ASN A 91 12.38 -11.85 -6.36
N LEU A 92 12.86 -11.42 -7.52
CA LEU A 92 13.15 -12.27 -8.67
C LEU A 92 14.56 -11.96 -9.17
N VAL A 93 15.34 -13.00 -9.48
CA VAL A 93 16.59 -12.85 -10.22
C VAL A 93 16.24 -12.80 -11.70
N PHE A 94 16.70 -11.76 -12.40
CA PHE A 94 16.57 -11.67 -13.85
C PHE A 94 17.69 -12.47 -14.53
N THR A 95 17.39 -13.03 -15.70
CA THR A 95 18.40 -13.59 -16.62
C THR A 95 18.87 -12.51 -17.60
N THR A 96 20.16 -12.56 -17.96
CA THR A 96 20.76 -11.72 -19.00
C THR A 96 20.18 -12.00 -20.40
N GLY A 97 19.63 -13.20 -20.62
CA GLY A 97 19.03 -13.60 -21.91
C GLY A 97 20.03 -13.96 -23.02
N PHE A 98 21.28 -14.28 -22.69
CA PHE A 98 22.32 -14.69 -23.65
C PHE A 98 22.84 -16.10 -23.36
N GLY A 99 23.33 -16.79 -24.39
CA GLY A 99 23.96 -18.10 -24.26
C GLY A 99 23.09 -19.13 -23.52
N SER A 100 23.62 -19.70 -22.43
CA SER A 100 22.93 -20.68 -21.58
C SER A 100 21.81 -20.11 -20.71
N GLU A 101 21.69 -18.78 -20.59
CA GLU A 101 20.65 -18.15 -19.76
C GLU A 101 19.36 -17.79 -20.55
N ARG A 102 19.33 -18.08 -21.86
CA ARG A 102 18.20 -17.76 -22.73
C ARG A 102 16.88 -18.36 -22.25
N THR A 103 15.80 -17.57 -22.29
CA THR A 103 14.47 -18.04 -21.87
C THR A 103 13.66 -18.66 -23.00
N PRO A 104 12.64 -19.48 -22.68
CA PRO A 104 11.68 -19.99 -23.67
C PRO A 104 10.91 -18.91 -24.48
N TYR A 105 10.88 -17.67 -23.99
CA TYR A 105 10.22 -16.55 -24.67
C TYR A 105 11.03 -16.00 -25.86
N GLN A 106 12.34 -16.28 -25.91
CA GLN A 106 13.26 -15.85 -26.97
C GLN A 106 13.24 -16.80 -28.17
N GLY A 107 13.24 -16.25 -29.39
CA GLY A 107 13.31 -17.00 -30.65
C GLY A 107 12.16 -16.73 -31.62
N PRO A 108 12.25 -17.26 -32.86
CA PRO A 108 11.23 -17.07 -33.91
C PRO A 108 9.86 -17.62 -33.50
N PRO A 109 8.74 -17.14 -34.08
CA PRO A 109 7.41 -17.64 -33.75
C PRO A 109 7.28 -19.14 -34.00
N THR A 110 6.89 -19.89 -32.98
CA THR A 110 6.48 -21.30 -33.06
C THR A 110 5.24 -21.49 -32.18
N PRO A 111 4.40 -22.52 -32.39
CA PRO A 111 3.18 -22.71 -31.62
C PRO A 111 3.40 -22.72 -30.10
N GLU A 112 4.51 -23.28 -29.63
CA GLU A 112 4.86 -23.42 -28.22
C GLU A 112 5.28 -22.07 -27.62
N ARG A 113 6.15 -21.32 -28.32
CA ARG A 113 6.62 -20.01 -27.86
C ARG A 113 5.54 -18.94 -27.98
N ASP A 114 4.69 -19.00 -29.00
CA ASP A 114 3.54 -18.11 -29.11
C ASP A 114 2.50 -18.41 -28.04
N ALA A 115 2.23 -19.69 -27.72
CA ALA A 115 1.39 -20.05 -26.58
C ALA A 115 1.93 -19.54 -25.23
N LEU A 116 3.25 -19.62 -24.99
CA LEU A 116 3.87 -19.04 -23.79
C LEU A 116 3.68 -17.51 -23.70
N TRP A 117 3.76 -16.80 -24.83
CA TRP A 117 3.52 -15.36 -24.86
C TRP A 117 2.04 -15.00 -24.69
N ASP A 118 1.14 -15.80 -25.25
CA ASP A 118 -0.29 -15.56 -25.19
C ASP A 118 -0.86 -15.94 -23.80
N ASP A 119 -0.26 -16.92 -23.08
CA ASP A 119 -0.56 -17.25 -21.68
C ASP A 119 -0.33 -16.08 -20.70
N LEU A 120 0.51 -15.09 -21.07
CA LEU A 120 0.76 -13.92 -20.23
C LEU A 120 -0.40 -12.90 -20.17
N TYR A 121 -1.35 -12.93 -21.11
CA TYR A 121 -2.43 -11.94 -21.16
C TYR A 121 -3.69 -12.33 -21.95
N LEU A 122 -3.62 -13.20 -22.98
CA LEU A 122 -4.61 -13.23 -24.07
C LEU A 122 -6.04 -13.57 -23.60
N ASN A 123 -6.17 -14.40 -22.57
CA ASN A 123 -7.45 -14.89 -22.07
C ASN A 123 -8.00 -14.14 -20.84
N PHE A 124 -7.26 -13.16 -20.29
CA PHE A 124 -7.62 -12.49 -19.02
C PHE A 124 -7.18 -11.02 -18.87
N GLY A 125 -6.35 -10.50 -19.78
CA GLY A 125 -5.88 -9.12 -19.73
C GLY A 125 -7.01 -8.10 -19.79
N ILE A 126 -8.02 -8.38 -20.62
CA ILE A 126 -9.34 -7.76 -20.55
C ILE A 126 -10.11 -8.36 -19.37
N SER A 127 -10.32 -7.54 -18.34
CA SER A 127 -10.85 -7.96 -17.04
C SER A 127 -12.21 -7.31 -16.73
N ARG A 128 -13.04 -8.03 -15.96
CA ARG A 128 -14.32 -7.52 -15.45
C ARG A 128 -14.14 -6.94 -14.04
N ILE A 129 -14.83 -5.84 -13.74
CA ILE A 129 -14.91 -5.24 -12.41
C ILE A 129 -16.36 -4.87 -12.04
N PRO A 130 -16.73 -4.91 -10.75
CA PRO A 130 -18.05 -4.48 -10.31
C PRO A 130 -18.22 -2.97 -10.44
N ARG A 131 -19.47 -2.54 -10.60
CA ARG A 131 -19.89 -1.12 -10.71
C ARG A 131 -19.25 -0.19 -9.68
N ASP A 132 -19.11 -0.63 -8.43
CA ASP A 132 -18.62 0.22 -7.35
C ASP A 132 -17.09 0.38 -7.34
N SER A 133 -16.36 -0.49 -8.05
CA SER A 133 -14.96 -0.25 -8.43
C SER A 133 -14.88 0.62 -9.69
N ALA A 134 -15.74 0.37 -10.68
CA ALA A 134 -15.81 1.20 -11.90
C ALA A 134 -16.16 2.67 -11.61
N ALA A 135 -16.96 2.93 -10.57
CA ALA A 135 -17.32 4.28 -10.11
C ALA A 135 -16.18 5.06 -9.45
N LYS A 136 -15.08 4.39 -9.06
CA LYS A 136 -13.88 5.01 -8.47
C LYS A 136 -12.79 5.33 -9.51
N LEU A 137 -12.93 4.83 -10.73
CA LEU A 137 -11.98 5.09 -11.82
C LEU A 137 -11.97 6.57 -12.19
N MET A 138 -10.77 7.14 -12.40
CA MET A 138 -10.62 8.53 -12.87
C MET A 138 -11.28 8.77 -14.23
N ASN A 139 -11.25 7.75 -15.10
CA ASN A 139 -11.88 7.75 -16.41
C ASN A 139 -13.00 6.70 -16.44
N LYS A 140 -14.20 7.10 -16.88
CA LYS A 140 -15.33 6.18 -17.03
C LYS A 140 -15.04 5.11 -18.08
N THR A 141 -15.47 3.88 -17.82
CA THR A 141 -15.41 2.75 -18.74
C THR A 141 -16.81 2.22 -19.08
N LEU A 142 -16.90 1.31 -20.06
CA LEU A 142 -18.16 0.71 -20.50
C LEU A 142 -18.67 -0.40 -19.55
N PRO A 143 -20.00 -0.55 -19.38
CA PRO A 143 -20.60 -1.76 -18.82
C PRO A 143 -20.48 -2.92 -19.82
N ILE A 144 -20.44 -4.16 -19.31
CA ILE A 144 -20.35 -5.36 -20.14
C ILE A 144 -21.75 -5.73 -20.67
N PRO A 145 -21.95 -5.84 -22.01
CA PRO A 145 -23.22 -6.27 -22.58
C PRO A 145 -23.61 -7.68 -22.09
N GLY A 146 -24.79 -7.82 -21.51
CA GLY A 146 -25.29 -9.09 -20.95
C GLY A 146 -24.90 -9.37 -19.50
N GLU A 147 -24.04 -8.55 -18.87
CA GLU A 147 -23.64 -8.72 -17.46
C GLU A 147 -24.01 -7.49 -16.61
N PRO A 148 -25.24 -7.44 -16.05
CA PRO A 148 -25.71 -6.31 -15.24
C PRO A 148 -24.78 -5.99 -14.07
N GLY A 149 -24.34 -4.74 -13.99
CA GLY A 149 -23.46 -4.25 -12.92
C GLY A 149 -21.97 -4.58 -13.09
N GLN A 150 -21.57 -5.28 -14.16
CA GLN A 150 -20.17 -5.50 -14.50
C GLN A 150 -19.68 -4.49 -15.55
N TYR A 151 -18.41 -4.13 -15.46
CA TYR A 151 -17.73 -3.15 -16.30
C TYR A 151 -16.40 -3.73 -16.79
N VAL A 152 -15.97 -3.35 -17.99
CA VAL A 152 -14.72 -3.86 -18.59
C VAL A 152 -13.56 -2.89 -18.39
N ILE A 153 -12.37 -3.42 -18.11
CA ILE A 153 -11.09 -2.70 -18.13
C ILE A 153 -10.01 -3.60 -18.73
N GLU A 154 -8.83 -3.04 -18.97
CA GLU A 154 -7.57 -3.79 -19.09
C GLU A 154 -6.57 -3.22 -18.05
N LEU A 155 -5.66 -4.03 -17.49
CA LEU A 155 -4.54 -3.49 -16.71
C LEU A 155 -3.36 -3.19 -17.66
N ASN A 156 -2.74 -2.01 -17.53
CA ASN A 156 -1.75 -1.54 -18.51
C ASN A 156 -0.58 -2.52 -18.74
N VAL A 157 -0.16 -3.28 -17.73
CA VAL A 157 0.84 -4.36 -17.87
C VAL A 157 0.48 -5.39 -18.95
N PHE A 158 -0.79 -5.76 -19.10
CA PHE A 158 -1.23 -6.73 -20.12
C PHE A 158 -1.21 -6.11 -21.51
N HIS A 159 -1.63 -4.84 -21.63
CA HIS A 159 -1.51 -4.07 -22.87
C HIS A 159 -0.04 -3.92 -23.31
N GLN A 160 0.85 -3.61 -22.36
CA GLN A 160 2.30 -3.50 -22.58
C GLN A 160 2.90 -4.84 -23.06
N LEU A 161 2.51 -5.96 -22.45
CA LEU A 161 2.94 -7.31 -22.86
C LEU A 161 2.38 -7.70 -24.25
N HIS A 162 1.14 -7.33 -24.56
CA HIS A 162 0.57 -7.48 -25.89
C HIS A 162 1.38 -6.71 -26.94
N CYS A 163 1.63 -5.41 -26.73
CA CYS A 163 2.42 -4.59 -27.64
C CYS A 163 3.84 -5.16 -27.83
N LEU A 164 4.48 -5.63 -26.76
CA LEU A 164 5.80 -6.25 -26.81
C LEU A 164 5.80 -7.58 -27.60
N ASN A 165 4.74 -8.40 -27.47
CA ASN A 165 4.55 -9.60 -28.28
C ASN A 165 4.37 -9.25 -29.77
N MET A 166 3.64 -8.17 -30.10
CA MET A 166 3.51 -7.71 -31.48
C MET A 166 4.83 -7.21 -32.07
N ILE A 167 5.65 -6.51 -31.27
CA ILE A 167 7.02 -6.11 -31.63
C ILE A 167 7.87 -7.35 -31.90
N ARG A 168 7.88 -8.34 -30.99
CA ARG A 168 8.57 -9.64 -31.20
C ARG A 168 8.16 -10.28 -32.52
N LYS A 169 6.86 -10.45 -32.78
CA LYS A 169 6.38 -11.10 -34.02
C LYS A 169 6.80 -10.32 -35.27
N ARG A 170 6.91 -8.98 -35.22
CA ARG A 170 7.43 -8.16 -36.33
C ARG A 170 8.93 -8.33 -36.60
N LEU A 171 9.76 -8.68 -35.61
CA LEU A 171 11.21 -8.86 -35.81
C LEU A 171 11.56 -9.95 -36.83
N TYR A 172 10.71 -10.98 -36.95
CA TYR A 172 10.94 -12.13 -37.84
C TYR A 172 10.25 -11.98 -39.21
N ILE A 173 9.75 -10.79 -39.54
CA ILE A 173 9.26 -10.47 -40.89
C ILE A 173 10.42 -9.84 -41.67
N GLU A 174 11.06 -10.64 -42.51
CA GLU A 174 12.16 -10.22 -43.37
C GLU A 174 11.71 -9.15 -44.39
N ASP A 175 12.51 -8.10 -44.56
CA ASP A 175 12.33 -7.07 -45.60
C ASP A 175 13.60 -6.79 -46.43
N GLY A 176 14.64 -7.62 -46.24
CA GLY A 176 15.91 -7.55 -46.96
C GLY A 176 16.86 -6.40 -46.56
N LYS A 177 16.53 -5.59 -45.53
CA LYS A 177 17.32 -4.40 -45.14
C LYS A 177 18.13 -4.58 -43.85
N TYR A 178 18.21 -5.80 -43.36
CA TYR A 178 18.59 -6.13 -41.99
C TYR A 178 19.79 -7.07 -41.95
N ASP A 179 20.85 -6.71 -41.23
CA ASP A 179 21.95 -7.63 -40.88
C ASP A 179 21.62 -8.36 -39.57
N PRO A 180 21.33 -9.67 -39.60
CA PRO A 180 21.02 -10.44 -38.41
C PRO A 180 22.22 -10.64 -37.47
N ASN A 181 23.44 -10.31 -37.90
CA ASN A 181 24.67 -10.46 -37.12
C ASN A 181 25.16 -9.13 -36.52
N HIS A 182 24.50 -8.00 -36.80
CA HIS A 182 24.96 -6.69 -36.34
C HIS A 182 24.96 -6.60 -34.81
N LYS A 183 26.06 -6.16 -34.20
CA LYS A 183 26.30 -6.28 -32.74
C LYS A 183 25.19 -5.72 -31.83
N LEU A 184 24.47 -4.68 -32.25
CA LEU A 184 23.43 -4.00 -31.45
C LEU A 184 22.00 -4.18 -31.96
N THR A 185 21.83 -4.73 -33.18
CA THR A 185 20.50 -4.88 -33.79
C THR A 185 20.28 -6.27 -34.39
N GLY A 186 21.27 -7.14 -34.39
CA GLY A 186 21.18 -8.53 -34.81
C GLY A 186 20.27 -9.34 -33.90
N ILE A 187 19.81 -10.49 -34.40
CA ILE A 187 18.57 -11.08 -33.91
C ILE A 187 18.67 -11.56 -32.46
N GLU A 188 19.81 -12.13 -32.05
CA GLU A 188 20.08 -12.50 -30.65
C GLU A 188 20.02 -11.29 -29.71
N HIS A 189 20.53 -10.13 -30.13
CA HIS A 189 20.51 -8.92 -29.32
C HIS A 189 19.08 -8.37 -29.16
N LEU A 190 18.28 -8.38 -30.23
CA LEU A 190 16.88 -7.96 -30.15
C LEU A 190 16.02 -8.95 -29.35
N GLU A 191 16.34 -10.24 -29.40
CA GLU A 191 15.74 -11.29 -28.55
C GLU A 191 16.01 -11.07 -27.07
N HIS A 192 17.28 -10.83 -26.70
CA HIS A 192 17.66 -10.41 -25.35
C HIS A 192 16.91 -9.14 -24.93
N CYS A 193 16.86 -8.11 -25.79
CA CYS A 193 16.21 -6.85 -25.49
C CYS A 193 14.70 -6.99 -25.20
N TYR A 194 13.94 -7.71 -26.03
CA TYR A 194 12.51 -7.88 -25.76
C TYR A 194 12.25 -8.76 -24.53
N ASP A 195 13.12 -9.72 -24.23
CA ASP A 195 12.93 -10.56 -23.04
C ASP A 195 13.32 -9.84 -21.74
N ALA A 196 14.36 -9.00 -21.77
CA ALA A 196 14.69 -8.09 -20.67
C ALA A 196 13.55 -7.08 -20.41
N LEU A 197 12.92 -6.57 -21.48
CA LEU A 197 11.71 -5.74 -21.36
C LEU A 197 10.54 -6.53 -20.76
N ARG A 198 10.29 -7.77 -21.19
CA ARG A 198 9.24 -8.63 -20.62
C ARG A 198 9.47 -8.87 -19.13
N GLN A 199 10.68 -9.22 -18.72
CA GLN A 199 11.07 -9.38 -17.31
C GLN A 199 10.81 -8.09 -16.51
N SER A 200 11.21 -6.93 -17.06
CA SER A 200 10.99 -5.61 -16.45
C SER A 200 9.49 -5.30 -16.28
N LEU A 201 8.68 -5.45 -17.33
CA LEU A 201 7.23 -5.21 -17.30
C LEU A 201 6.51 -6.11 -16.29
N MET A 202 6.87 -7.39 -16.22
CA MET A 202 6.29 -8.33 -15.24
C MET A 202 6.75 -8.08 -13.79
N CYS A 203 7.87 -7.36 -13.60
CA CYS A 203 8.41 -7.01 -12.29
C CYS A 203 7.87 -5.66 -11.77
N SER A 204 7.71 -4.66 -12.66
CA SER A 204 7.14 -3.35 -12.32
C SER A 204 5.61 -3.33 -12.34
N ALA A 205 4.99 -4.18 -13.17
CA ALA A 205 3.56 -4.44 -13.28
C ALA A 205 2.66 -3.21 -13.14
N ASP A 206 2.53 -2.40 -14.21
CA ASP A 206 1.62 -1.26 -14.22
C ASP A 206 0.15 -1.71 -14.11
N ILE A 207 -0.40 -1.59 -12.90
CA ILE A 207 -1.80 -1.88 -12.56
C ILE A 207 -2.76 -0.72 -12.86
N THR A 208 -2.33 0.32 -13.58
CA THR A 208 -3.21 1.42 -14.00
C THR A 208 -4.36 0.84 -14.86
N PRO A 209 -5.64 1.04 -14.46
CA PRO A 209 -6.78 0.49 -15.19
C PRO A 209 -7.08 1.31 -16.45
N LEU A 210 -6.91 0.68 -17.61
CA LEU A 210 -7.28 1.23 -18.91
C LEU A 210 -8.80 1.09 -19.12
N PRO A 211 -9.54 2.20 -19.28
CA PRO A 211 -10.96 2.17 -19.59
C PRO A 211 -11.18 1.81 -21.07
N TRP A 212 -12.31 1.19 -21.34
CA TRP A 212 -12.84 1.00 -22.68
C TRP A 212 -13.83 2.11 -23.01
N VAL A 213 -13.84 2.55 -24.27
CA VAL A 213 -14.78 3.54 -24.82
C VAL A 213 -15.36 3.05 -26.15
N ARG A 214 -16.54 3.55 -26.53
CA ARG A 214 -17.08 3.34 -27.88
C ARG A 214 -16.35 4.26 -28.86
N SER A 215 -15.87 3.70 -29.97
CA SER A 215 -15.25 4.47 -31.05
C SER A 215 -16.21 4.57 -32.23
N ASP A 216 -16.83 5.74 -32.42
CA ASP A 216 -17.80 5.96 -33.51
C ASP A 216 -17.17 5.82 -34.91
N LYS A 217 -15.87 6.12 -35.02
CA LYS A 217 -15.11 5.95 -36.28
C LYS A 217 -14.90 4.47 -36.64
N ALA A 218 -14.70 3.61 -35.64
CA ALA A 218 -14.39 2.19 -35.84
C ALA A 218 -15.60 1.26 -35.62
N GLN A 219 -16.72 1.78 -35.10
CA GLN A 219 -17.95 1.04 -34.77
C GLN A 219 -17.75 -0.16 -33.83
N GLU A 220 -16.73 -0.07 -32.99
CA GLU A 220 -16.34 -1.06 -31.97
C GLU A 220 -16.02 -0.35 -30.65
N ALA A 221 -15.88 -1.13 -29.57
CA ALA A 221 -15.30 -0.64 -28.33
C ALA A 221 -13.77 -0.84 -28.36
N LYS A 222 -13.02 0.06 -27.73
CA LYS A 222 -11.55 -0.05 -27.57
C LYS A 222 -11.12 0.46 -26.21
N GLU A 223 -10.07 -0.16 -25.69
CA GLU A 223 -9.21 0.35 -24.64
C GLU A 223 -8.62 1.74 -24.97
N VAL A 224 -8.35 2.55 -23.94
CA VAL A 224 -7.75 3.88 -24.10
C VAL A 224 -6.56 4.03 -23.15
N ALA A 225 -5.35 3.88 -23.68
CA ALA A 225 -4.09 4.10 -22.96
C ALA A 225 -3.80 5.58 -22.58
N ARG A 226 -4.66 6.54 -22.98
CA ARG A 226 -4.55 7.94 -22.52
C ARG A 226 -5.31 8.15 -21.22
N VAL A 227 -4.74 7.66 -20.13
CA VAL A 227 -5.18 7.89 -18.74
C VAL A 227 -4.07 8.54 -17.93
N MET A 228 -4.34 8.84 -16.65
CA MET A 228 -3.30 9.21 -15.70
C MET A 228 -2.64 7.95 -15.14
N HIS A 229 -1.31 7.93 -15.08
CA HIS A 229 -0.51 6.87 -14.47
C HIS A 229 0.24 7.43 -13.25
N THR A 230 0.52 6.60 -12.25
CA THR A 230 1.42 6.96 -11.15
C THR A 230 2.80 6.39 -11.41
N CYS A 231 3.72 7.25 -11.83
CA CYS A 231 5.09 6.87 -12.19
C CYS A 231 6.10 7.26 -11.11
N ARG A 232 7.26 6.61 -11.12
CA ARG A 232 8.49 7.15 -10.51
C ARG A 232 8.89 8.40 -11.31
N ASP A 233 9.35 9.46 -10.64
CA ASP A 233 9.79 10.68 -11.32
C ASP A 233 11.04 10.38 -12.18
N PHE A 234 10.84 10.36 -13.51
CA PHE A 234 11.88 10.01 -14.45
C PHE A 234 12.92 11.13 -14.61
N ASP A 235 12.55 12.41 -14.49
CA ASP A 235 13.51 13.50 -14.68
C ASP A 235 14.42 13.67 -13.45
N ILE A 236 13.94 13.40 -12.23
CA ILE A 236 14.79 13.28 -11.03
C ILE A 236 15.81 12.14 -11.20
N LEU A 237 15.35 10.93 -11.57
CA LEU A 237 16.22 9.77 -11.79
C LEU A 237 17.25 10.02 -12.91
N ARG A 238 16.83 10.70 -13.98
CA ARG A 238 17.67 11.09 -15.13
C ARG A 238 18.67 12.18 -14.78
N ASN A 239 18.33 13.13 -13.91
CA ASN A 239 19.26 14.16 -13.42
C ASN A 239 20.32 13.53 -12.53
N TRP A 240 19.93 12.68 -11.58
CA TRP A 240 20.86 11.88 -10.80
C TRP A 240 21.83 11.09 -11.71
N ALA A 241 21.32 10.39 -12.72
CA ALA A 241 22.13 9.61 -13.66
C ALA A 241 23.09 10.47 -14.54
N ARG A 242 22.79 11.76 -14.74
CA ARG A 242 23.70 12.71 -15.42
C ARG A 242 24.81 13.18 -14.49
N GLU A 243 24.48 13.51 -13.24
CA GLU A 243 25.40 13.99 -12.22
C GLU A 243 26.41 12.91 -11.81
N HIS A 244 26.01 11.63 -11.87
CA HIS A 244 26.81 10.47 -11.50
C HIS A 244 27.35 9.71 -12.72
N ALA A 245 27.48 10.38 -13.88
CA ALA A 245 27.86 9.75 -15.14
C ALA A 245 29.34 9.33 -15.18
N VAL A 246 29.61 8.03 -15.31
CA VAL A 246 30.98 7.50 -15.46
C VAL A 246 31.50 7.75 -16.89
N HIS A 247 32.18 8.88 -17.08
CA HIS A 247 32.72 9.30 -18.39
C HIS A 247 33.85 8.42 -18.93
N HIS A 248 34.59 7.72 -18.05
CA HIS A 248 35.63 6.77 -18.45
C HIS A 248 35.56 5.52 -17.58
N PHE A 249 35.41 4.35 -18.22
CA PHE A 249 35.41 3.05 -17.58
C PHE A 249 36.10 2.04 -18.51
N ASP A 250 37.34 1.67 -18.20
CA ASP A 250 38.03 0.62 -18.94
C ASP A 250 37.45 -0.74 -18.55
N LYS A 251 36.86 -1.42 -19.54
CA LYS A 251 36.22 -2.72 -19.39
C LYS A 251 37.21 -3.90 -19.46
N LYS A 252 38.52 -3.63 -19.44
CA LYS A 252 39.59 -4.63 -19.53
C LYS A 252 40.47 -4.71 -18.28
N THR A 253 40.75 -3.57 -17.63
CA THR A 253 41.53 -3.55 -16.39
C THR A 253 40.70 -4.07 -15.22
N HIS A 254 41.15 -5.16 -14.61
CA HIS A 254 40.56 -5.70 -13.40
C HIS A 254 41.16 -5.01 -12.17
N VAL A 255 40.32 -4.33 -11.39
CA VAL A 255 40.66 -3.84 -10.05
C VAL A 255 40.16 -4.88 -9.04
N GLN A 256 40.95 -5.17 -7.99
CA GLN A 256 40.50 -6.06 -6.93
C GLN A 256 39.41 -5.38 -6.11
N ASP A 257 38.26 -6.06 -5.95
CA ASP A 257 37.18 -5.64 -5.07
C ASP A 257 37.61 -5.77 -3.60
N ASP A 258 37.31 -4.75 -2.79
CA ASP A 258 37.56 -4.71 -1.33
C ASP A 258 36.29 -4.98 -0.50
N LEU A 259 35.14 -5.14 -1.15
CA LEU A 259 33.89 -5.54 -0.50
C LEU A 259 33.92 -7.02 -0.12
N SER A 260 33.45 -7.34 1.08
CA SER A 260 33.19 -8.72 1.48
C SER A 260 31.90 -9.23 0.84
N ASN A 261 31.96 -10.36 0.14
CA ASN A 261 30.76 -11.06 -0.35
C ASN A 261 29.73 -11.27 0.78
N HIS A 262 28.46 -11.03 0.48
CA HIS A 262 27.30 -11.20 1.37
C HIS A 262 26.32 -12.21 0.79
#